data_AF-A0A6N8XQQ2-F1
#
_entry.id   AF-A0A6N8XQQ2-F1
#
_cell.length_a   1.000
_cell.length_b   1.000
_cell.length_c   1.000
_cell.angle_alpha   90.00
_cell.angle_beta   90.00
_cell.angle_gamma   90.00
#
_symmetry.space_group_name_H-M   'P 1'
#
loop_
_entity.id
_entity.type
_entity.pdbx_description
1 polymer ?
#
loop_
_entity_poly.entity_id
_entity_poly.type
_entity_poly.pdbx_seq_one_letter_code
_entity_poly.pdbx_strand_id
1 'polypeptide(L)' 'MSADFRSVTQEQGHGPGPFGAKGMGEGGMLPVASAIANAIHDAVGVRITELPLSPERVLAGLAAKNGG' A
#
# COMPACT_ATOMS: atom_id res chain seq x y z
N MET A 1 16.15 10.09 4.32
CA MET A 1 15.00 10.53 3.51
C MET A 1 13.78 10.39 4.41
N SER A 2 13.18 11.48 4.87
CA SER A 2 11.96 11.39 5.69
C SER A 2 10.83 10.98 4.75
N ALA A 3 10.10 9.93 5.09
CA ALA A 3 8.84 9.65 4.42
C ALA A 3 7.85 10.77 4.78
N ASP A 4 7.31 11.45 3.77
CA ASP A 4 6.19 12.39 3.95
C ASP A 4 4.89 11.59 4.00
N PHE A 5 4.04 11.83 4.99
CA PHE A 5 2.72 11.20 5.10
C PHE A 5 1.63 12.26 5.04
N ARG A 6 0.78 12.18 4.01
CA ARG A 6 -0.35 13.08 3.82
C ARG A 6 -1.65 12.30 3.97
N SER A 7 -2.53 12.80 4.82
CA SER A 7 -3.90 12.32 4.95
C SER A 7 -4.88 13.32 4.33
N VAL A 8 -5.94 12.81 3.72
CA VAL A 8 -7.05 13.61 3.18
C VAL A 8 -8.35 13.03 3.73
N THR A 9 -9.16 13.89 4.37
CA THR A 9 -10.49 13.52 4.85
C THR A 9 -11.52 13.86 3.78
N GLN A 10 -12.33 12.88 3.41
CA GLN A 10 -13.43 13.05 2.46
C GLN A 10 -14.74 12.67 3.13
N GLU A 11 -15.72 13.58 3.09
CA GLU A 11 -17.01 13.39 3.75
C GLU A 11 -18.12 13.12 2.72
N GLN A 12 -19.01 12.19 3.07
CA GLN A 12 -20.17 11.83 2.24
C GLN A 12 -21.52 12.14 2.92
N GLY A 13 -21.54 12.41 4.24
CA GLY A 13 -22.74 12.82 4.99
C GLY A 13 -23.80 11.76 5.26
N HIS A 14 -23.68 10.54 4.72
CA HIS A 14 -24.72 9.49 4.80
C HIS A 14 -24.27 8.21 5.54
N GLY A 15 -23.36 8.33 6.51
CA GLY A 15 -22.93 7.20 7.36
C GLY A 15 -23.95 6.80 8.44
N PRO A 16 -23.85 5.56 8.98
CA PRO A 16 -24.82 5.04 9.94
C PRO A 16 -24.63 5.59 11.37
N GLY A 17 -23.54 6.29 11.67
CA GLY A 17 -23.29 6.90 12.97
C GLY A 17 -23.91 8.30 13.13
N PRO A 18 -23.86 8.87 14.35
CA PRO A 18 -24.26 10.26 14.59
C PRO A 18 -23.58 11.21 13.60
N PHE A 19 -24.32 12.23 13.14
CA PHE A 19 -23.84 13.22 12.18
C PHE A 19 -23.36 12.63 10.83
N GLY A 20 -23.76 11.41 10.48
CA GLY A 20 -23.37 10.75 9.22
C GLY A 20 -21.99 10.10 9.26
N ALA A 21 -21.44 9.82 10.45
CA ALA A 21 -20.10 9.25 10.63
C ALA A 21 -19.98 7.78 10.16
N LYS A 22 -18.75 7.39 9.80
CA LYS A 22 -18.35 6.01 9.44
C LYS A 22 -17.04 5.66 10.16
N GLY A 23 -16.79 4.37 10.38
CA GLY A 23 -15.52 3.91 10.96
C GLY A 23 -14.35 4.06 9.98
N MET A 24 -13.20 4.53 10.47
CA MET A 24 -11.98 4.75 9.65
C MET A 24 -10.71 4.12 10.24
N GLY A 25 -10.76 3.55 11.45
CA GLY A 25 -9.57 3.04 12.15
C GLY A 25 -8.82 1.95 11.39
N GLU A 26 -9.54 1.01 10.75
CA GLU A 26 -8.93 -0.08 9.97
C GLU A 26 -8.69 0.33 8.51
N GLY A 27 -9.62 1.11 7.93
CA GLY A 27 -9.59 1.47 6.51
C GLY A 27 -8.34 2.22 6.07
N GLY A 28 -7.70 2.98 6.96
CA GLY A 28 -6.44 3.66 6.67
C GLY A 28 -5.22 2.72 6.57
N MET A 29 -5.25 1.59 7.27
CA MET A 29 -4.13 0.63 7.33
C MET A 29 -4.19 -0.41 6.21
N LEU A 30 -5.39 -0.89 5.88
CA LEU A 30 -5.60 -1.92 4.86
C LEU A 30 -4.89 -1.68 3.50
N PRO A 31 -4.88 -0.47 2.91
CA PRO A 31 -4.29 -0.26 1.59
C PRO A 31 -2.76 -0.08 1.62
N VAL A 32 -2.12 0.04 2.80
CA VAL A 32 -0.71 0.45 2.89
C VAL A 32 0.23 -0.57 2.23
N ALA A 33 0.10 -1.85 2.58
CA ALA A 33 0.98 -2.90 2.05
C ALA A 33 0.80 -3.10 0.54
N SER A 34 -0.45 -3.08 0.06
CA SER A 34 -0.74 -3.24 -1.37
C SER A 34 -0.33 -2.02 -2.20
N ALA A 35 -0.45 -0.81 -1.67
CA ALA A 35 0.05 0.40 -2.31
C ALA A 35 1.57 0.37 -2.49
N ILE A 36 2.32 -0.04 -1.46
CA ILE A 36 3.79 -0.17 -1.55
C ILE A 36 4.16 -1.30 -2.53
N ALA A 37 3.49 -2.45 -2.50
CA ALA A 37 3.75 -3.55 -3.43
C ALA A 37 3.50 -3.13 -4.89
N ASN A 38 2.45 -2.35 -5.14
CA ASN A 38 2.17 -1.79 -6.46
C ASN A 38 3.22 -0.77 -6.90
N ALA A 39 3.73 0.07 -5.98
CA ALA A 39 4.80 1.01 -6.27
C ALA A 39 6.12 0.30 -6.63
N ILE A 40 6.46 -0.80 -5.96
CA ILE A 40 7.62 -1.63 -6.32
C ILE A 40 7.44 -2.19 -7.75
N HIS A 41 6.26 -2.73 -8.04
CA HIS A 41 5.96 -3.26 -9.36
C HIS A 41 6.03 -2.17 -10.44
N ASP A 42 5.48 -0.98 -10.19
CA ASP A 42 5.57 0.16 -11.11
C ASP A 42 7.03 0.58 -11.36
N ALA A 43 7.85 0.64 -10.30
CA ALA A 43 9.23 1.09 -10.38
C ALA A 43 10.17 0.11 -11.10
N VAL A 44 10.01 -1.21 -10.88
CA VAL A 44 10.98 -2.22 -11.37
C VAL A 44 10.38 -3.38 -12.16
N GLY A 45 9.05 -3.44 -12.30
CA GLY A 45 8.34 -4.51 -13.01
C GLY A 45 8.37 -5.87 -12.29
N VAL A 46 8.65 -5.89 -10.99
CA VAL A 46 8.68 -7.12 -10.17
C VAL A 46 7.39 -7.18 -9.34
N ARG A 47 6.69 -8.31 -9.40
CA ARG A 47 5.48 -8.54 -8.59
C ARG A 47 5.84 -9.35 -7.34
N ILE A 48 5.62 -8.76 -6.16
CA ILE A 48 5.78 -9.42 -4.86
C ILE A 48 4.40 -9.56 -4.22
N THR A 49 4.01 -10.79 -3.88
CA THR A 49 2.70 -11.12 -3.28
C THR A 49 2.83 -11.72 -1.89
N GLU A 50 4.03 -11.66 -1.31
CA GLU A 50 4.34 -12.17 0.02
C GLU A 50 4.90 -11.05 0.89
N LEU A 51 4.36 -10.93 2.11
CA LEU A 51 4.84 -9.97 3.10
C LEU A 51 5.83 -10.64 4.07
N PRO A 52 6.78 -9.87 4.65
CA PRO A 52 7.05 -8.46 4.38
C PRO A 52 7.71 -8.21 3.01
N LEU A 53 7.53 -7.01 2.45
CA LEU A 53 8.20 -6.54 1.22
C LEU A 53 9.69 -6.25 1.48
N SER A 54 10.45 -7.28 1.85
CA SER A 54 11.84 -7.15 2.28
C SER A 54 12.79 -6.95 1.09
N PRO A 55 13.96 -6.30 1.28
CA PRO A 55 14.95 -6.11 0.22
C PRO A 55 15.38 -7.43 -0.44
N GLU A 56 15.45 -8.52 0.31
CA GLU A 56 15.84 -9.85 -0.20
C GLU A 56 14.81 -10.37 -1.21
N ARG A 57 13.50 -10.20 -0.93
CA ARG A 57 12.43 -10.59 -1.87
C ARG A 57 12.45 -9.72 -3.13
N VAL A 58 12.74 -8.42 -3.00
CA VAL A 58 12.91 -7.52 -4.15
C VAL A 58 14.11 -7.96 -5.00
N LEU A 59 15.25 -8.23 -4.37
CA LEU A 59 16.47 -8.67 -5.05
C LEU A 59 16.27 -10.01 -5.76
N ALA A 60 15.60 -10.97 -5.12
CA ALA A 60 15.27 -12.25 -5.73
C ALA A 60 14.38 -12.08 -6.97
N GLY A 61 13.37 -11.20 -6.90
CA GLY A 61 12.51 -10.90 -8.03
C GLY A 61 13.23 -10.19 -9.19
N LEU A 62 14.17 -9.29 -8.87
CA LEU A 62 15.04 -8.66 -9.88
C LEU A 62 15.97 -9.68 -10.56
N ALA A 63 16.57 -10.59 -9.78
CA ALA A 63 17.43 -11.64 -10.31
C ALA A 63 16.65 -12.60 -11.24
N ALA A 64 15.45 -13.02 -10.82
CA ALA A 64 14.59 -13.87 -11.63
C ALA A 64 14.16 -13.19 -12.95
N LYS A 65 13.93 -11.87 -12.93
CA LYS A 65 13.61 -11.09 -14.12
C LYS A 65 14.78 -10.96 -15.10
N ASN A 66 16.02 -10.84 -14.60
CA ASN A 66 17.21 -10.60 -15.43
C ASN A 66 17.87 -11.90 -15.95
N GLY A 67 17.56 -13.05 -15.34
CA GLY A 67 18.13 -14.36 -15.69
C GLY A 67 17.19 -15.26 -16.52
N GLY A 68 16.06 -14.72 -16.99
CA GLY A 68 15.13 -15.37 -17.91
C GLY A 68 15.25 -14.86 -19.34
#